data_AF-A0A8T3T5U8-F1
#
_entry.id   AF-A0A8T3T5U8-F1
#
_cell.length_a   1.000
_cell.length_b   1.000
_cell.length_c   1.000
_cell.angle_alpha   90.00
_cell.angle_beta   90.00
_cell.angle_gamma   90.00
#
_symmetry.space_group_name_H-M   'P 1'
#
loop_
_entity.id
_entity.type
_entity.pdbx_description
1 polymer ?
#
loop_
_entity_poly.entity_id
_entity_poly.type
_entity_poly.pdbx_seq_one_letter_code
_entity_poly.pdbx_strand_id
1 'polypeptide(L)'
;LDQYAVPESLSEAYASGYGDLSVHEVAVDPLRDDTAYLAYYSAGLRAVQIQCPSPDSTAGCQLVEVGGYIGPEGNDFWGVETFVRDGETIILASDRDYGLFIFQDP
;
A
#
# COMPACT_ATOMS: atom_id res chain seq x y z
N LEU A 1 -12.91 9.98 8.90
CA LEU A 1 -12.04 9.16 8.04
C LEU A 1 -12.01 9.80 6.67
N ASP A 2 -10.83 9.89 6.07
CA ASP A 2 -10.55 10.55 4.79
C ASP A 2 -10.37 9.53 3.65
N GLN A 3 -9.74 9.96 2.55
CA GLN A 3 -9.42 9.13 1.38
C GLN A 3 -7.92 9.21 1.13
N TYR A 4 -7.32 8.10 0.72
CA TYR A 4 -5.94 8.04 0.28
C TYR A 4 -5.87 7.68 -1.21
N ALA A 5 -5.05 8.42 -1.94
CA ALA A 5 -4.64 8.12 -3.30
C ALA A 5 -3.18 8.57 -3.47
N VAL A 6 -2.40 7.82 -4.24
CA VAL A 6 -1.02 8.23 -4.56
C VAL A 6 -1.06 9.59 -5.29
N PRO A 7 -0.17 10.56 -4.95
CA PRO A 7 -0.19 11.89 -5.55
C PRO A 7 -0.15 11.87 -7.09
N GLU A 8 0.52 10.89 -7.67
CA GLU A 8 0.64 10.69 -9.10
C GLU A 8 -0.73 10.49 -9.76
N SER A 9 -1.64 9.79 -9.11
CA SER A 9 -2.99 9.52 -9.64
C SER A 9 -3.88 10.77 -9.72
N LEU A 10 -3.52 11.82 -8.98
CA LEU A 10 -4.26 13.08 -8.93
C LEU A 10 -3.73 14.12 -9.93
N SER A 11 -2.65 13.79 -10.65
CA SER A 11 -1.99 14.67 -11.60
C SER A 11 -2.50 14.45 -13.02
N GLU A 12 -3.02 15.50 -13.66
CA GLU A 12 -3.40 15.46 -15.08
C GLU A 12 -2.22 15.09 -15.99
N ALA A 13 -0.99 15.46 -15.59
CA ALA A 13 0.22 15.12 -16.34
C ALA A 13 0.48 13.61 -16.43
N TYR A 14 -0.11 12.81 -15.52
CA TYR A 14 0.02 11.36 -15.48
C TYR A 14 -1.27 10.64 -15.87
N ALA A 15 -2.25 11.36 -16.44
CA ALA A 15 -3.52 10.79 -16.87
C ALA A 15 -3.39 9.78 -18.03
N SER A 16 -2.24 9.74 -18.72
CA SER A 16 -1.98 8.81 -19.81
C SER A 16 -0.49 8.50 -19.93
N GLY A 17 -0.15 7.26 -20.31
CA GLY A 17 1.23 6.86 -20.57
C GLY A 17 2.12 6.70 -19.33
N TYR A 18 1.54 6.74 -18.13
CA TYR A 18 2.26 6.62 -16.85
C TYR A 18 1.96 5.31 -16.10
N GLY A 19 1.33 4.35 -16.80
CA GLY A 19 0.86 3.09 -16.22
C GLY A 19 -0.48 3.21 -15.50
N ASP A 20 -0.93 2.12 -14.89
CA ASP A 20 -2.17 2.07 -14.13
C ASP A 20 -1.91 2.56 -12.70
N LEU A 21 -2.50 3.69 -12.31
CA LEU A 21 -2.33 4.29 -10.97
C LEU A 21 -3.52 3.97 -10.06
N SER A 22 -4.04 2.74 -10.17
CA SER A 22 -5.17 2.24 -9.40
C SER A 22 -4.75 1.09 -8.49
N VAL A 23 -5.55 0.85 -7.45
CA VAL A 23 -5.36 -0.25 -6.51
C VAL A 23 -6.03 -1.50 -7.08
N HIS A 24 -5.31 -2.61 -7.12
CA HIS A 24 -5.91 -3.92 -7.37
C HIS A 24 -6.40 -4.58 -6.08
N GLU A 25 -5.54 -4.59 -5.06
CA GLU A 25 -5.80 -5.31 -3.81
C GLU A 25 -5.34 -4.51 -2.59
N VAL A 26 -6.02 -4.75 -1.47
CA VAL A 26 -5.68 -4.22 -0.16
C VAL A 26 -5.61 -5.39 0.82
N ALA A 27 -4.50 -5.51 1.53
CA ALA A 27 -4.34 -6.43 2.66
C ALA A 27 -4.14 -5.64 3.95
N VAL A 28 -4.67 -6.15 5.06
CA VAL A 28 -4.55 -5.51 6.38
C VAL A 28 -3.44 -6.20 7.17
N ASP A 29 -2.72 -5.48 8.02
CA ASP A 29 -1.73 -6.08 8.89
C ASP A 29 -2.44 -6.95 9.98
N PRO A 30 -2.11 -8.25 10.10
CA PRO A 30 -2.74 -9.14 11.07
C PRO A 30 -2.32 -8.88 12.53
N LEU A 31 -1.25 -8.12 12.77
CA LEU A 31 -0.71 -7.78 14.09
C LEU A 31 -0.94 -6.32 14.48
N ARG A 32 -1.24 -5.43 13.52
CA ARG A 32 -1.51 -4.01 13.73
C ARG A 32 -2.82 -3.60 13.04
N ASP A 33 -3.85 -3.33 13.82
CA ASP A 33 -5.20 -3.03 13.34
C ASP A 33 -5.34 -1.66 12.65
N ASP A 34 -4.31 -0.83 12.70
CA ASP A 34 -4.24 0.48 12.07
C ASP A 34 -3.53 0.48 10.71
N THR A 35 -2.91 -0.62 10.29
CA THR A 35 -2.02 -0.66 9.11
C THR A 35 -2.59 -1.51 7.96
N ALA A 36 -2.47 -1.00 6.73
CA ALA A 36 -2.84 -1.72 5.51
C ALA A 36 -1.80 -1.54 4.39
N TYR A 37 -1.76 -2.52 3.48
CA TYR A 37 -0.87 -2.57 2.33
C TYR A 37 -1.69 -2.58 1.04
N LEU A 38 -1.30 -1.78 0.06
CA LEU A 38 -2.04 -1.55 -1.18
C LEU A 38 -1.17 -1.91 -2.37
N ALA A 39 -1.64 -2.85 -3.19
CA ALA A 39 -1.04 -3.15 -4.48
C ALA A 39 -1.52 -2.12 -5.52
N TYR A 40 -0.76 -1.03 -5.68
CA TYR A 40 -0.95 -0.12 -6.81
C TYR A 40 -0.09 -0.59 -7.97
N TYR A 41 -0.70 -1.00 -9.08
CA TYR A 41 0.01 -1.49 -10.27
C TYR A 41 1.33 -0.76 -10.55
N SER A 42 1.27 0.38 -11.24
CA SER A 42 2.46 1.15 -11.61
C SER A 42 2.91 2.12 -10.53
N ALA A 43 2.11 2.31 -9.47
CA ALA A 43 2.48 3.16 -8.34
C ALA A 43 3.17 2.40 -7.19
N GLY A 44 3.45 1.10 -7.36
CA GLY A 44 4.20 0.30 -6.40
C GLY A 44 3.34 -0.26 -5.24
N LEU A 45 4.01 -0.93 -4.31
CA LEU A 45 3.41 -1.30 -3.04
C LEU A 45 3.36 -0.06 -2.13
N ARG A 46 2.23 0.19 -1.46
CA ARG A 46 2.08 1.28 -0.48
C ARG A 46 1.63 0.72 0.87
N ALA A 47 2.22 1.20 1.96
CA ALA A 47 1.77 0.95 3.33
C ALA A 47 1.10 2.23 3.86
N VAL A 48 -0.12 2.11 4.35
CA VAL A 48 -0.87 3.22 4.96
C VAL A 48 -1.27 2.87 6.38
N GLN A 49 -1.32 3.89 7.23
CA GLN A 49 -1.77 3.80 8.60
C GLN A 49 -2.92 4.75 8.90
N ILE A 50 -3.88 4.29 9.69
CA ILE A 50 -4.91 5.13 10.29
C ILE A 50 -4.30 5.84 11.50
N GLN A 51 -4.03 7.13 11.36
CA GLN A 51 -3.51 7.95 12.45
C GLN A 51 -4.62 8.85 13.01
N CYS A 52 -4.90 8.70 14.30
CA CYS A 52 -5.99 9.41 14.98
C CYS A 52 -5.46 10.42 16.02
N PRO A 53 -6.05 11.61 16.13
CA PRO A 53 -5.68 12.59 17.15
C PRO A 53 -6.10 12.17 18.58
N SER A 54 -7.04 11.23 18.70
CA SER A 54 -7.51 10.67 19.98
C SER A 54 -7.84 9.19 19.79
N PRO A 55 -7.48 8.31 20.75
CA PRO A 55 -7.75 6.87 20.65
C PRO A 55 -9.24 6.52 20.76
N ASP A 56 -10.05 7.40 21.36
CA ASP A 56 -11.47 7.16 21.63
C ASP A 56 -12.40 7.75 20.53
N SER A 57 -11.84 8.27 19.44
CA SER A 57 -12.61 8.97 18.41
C SER A 57 -12.02 8.81 17.02
N THR A 58 -12.89 8.49 16.04
CA THR A 58 -12.51 8.47 14.62
C THR A 58 -12.55 9.86 13.96
N ALA A 59 -12.92 10.90 14.70
CA ALA A 59 -13.01 12.26 14.19
C ALA A 59 -11.60 12.83 13.97
N GLY A 60 -11.33 13.25 12.73
CA GLY A 60 -10.02 13.78 12.35
C GLY A 60 -8.94 12.72 12.09
N CYS A 61 -9.26 11.42 12.13
CA CYS A 61 -8.30 10.41 11.70
C CYS A 61 -8.00 10.52 10.21
N GLN A 62 -6.76 10.21 9.86
CA GLN A 62 -6.21 10.30 8.51
C GLN A 62 -5.56 8.99 8.09
N LEU A 63 -5.65 8.66 6.81
CA LEU A 63 -4.83 7.64 6.16
C LEU A 63 -3.49 8.27 5.76
N VAL A 64 -2.42 7.82 6.41
CA VAL A 64 -1.06 8.35 6.20
C VAL A 64 -0.23 7.25 5.56
N GLU A 65 0.39 7.54 4.41
CA GLU A 65 1.40 6.64 3.85
C GLU A 65 2.63 6.62 4.75
N VAL A 66 3.01 5.44 5.22
CA VAL A 66 4.12 5.22 6.15
C VAL A 66 5.26 4.42 5.53
N GLY A 67 5.05 3.89 4.33
CA GLY A 67 6.07 3.15 3.59
C GLY A 67 5.60 2.76 2.20
N GLY A 68 6.52 2.21 1.42
CA GLY A 68 6.22 1.70 0.10
C GLY A 68 7.46 1.21 -0.63
N TYR A 69 7.23 0.56 -1.76
CA TYR A 69 8.28 0.06 -2.63
C TYR A 69 7.89 0.25 -4.10
N ILE A 70 8.82 0.82 -4.86
CA ILE A 70 8.84 0.77 -6.32
C ILE A 70 10.26 0.45 -6.77
N GLY A 71 10.39 -0.55 -7.63
CA GLY A 71 11.66 -0.99 -8.19
C GLY A 71 12.26 0.06 -9.13
N PRO A 72 13.57 -0.01 -9.39
CA PRO A 72 14.25 0.95 -10.27
C PRO A 72 13.73 0.92 -11.72
N GLU A 73 13.20 -0.22 -12.16
CA GLU A 73 12.60 -0.40 -13.48
C GLU A 73 11.06 -0.23 -13.46
N GLY A 74 10.49 0.18 -12.33
CA GLY A 74 9.05 0.21 -12.10
C GLY A 74 8.50 -1.14 -11.62
N ASN A 75 7.18 -1.19 -11.47
CA ASN A 75 6.42 -2.37 -11.05
C ASN A 75 5.04 -2.40 -11.74
N ASP A 76 4.40 -3.56 -11.67
CA ASP A 76 3.00 -3.81 -12.02
C ASP A 76 2.40 -4.75 -10.96
N PHE A 77 2.33 -4.26 -9.71
CA PHE A 77 1.81 -5.02 -8.58
C PHE A 77 0.31 -5.29 -8.72
N TRP A 78 -0.03 -6.56 -8.86
CA TRP A 78 -1.40 -7.03 -8.96
C TRP A 78 -1.95 -7.46 -7.61
N GLY A 79 -1.17 -8.10 -6.75
CA GLY A 79 -1.69 -8.72 -5.53
C GLY A 79 -0.89 -8.33 -4.30
N VAL A 80 -1.55 -8.31 -3.16
CA VAL A 80 -0.92 -8.20 -1.85
C VAL A 80 -1.67 -9.07 -0.84
N GLU A 81 -0.94 -9.90 -0.10
CA GLU A 81 -1.47 -10.72 0.98
C GLU A 81 -0.52 -10.67 2.18
N THR A 82 -1.07 -10.79 3.38
CA THR A 82 -0.29 -10.76 4.62
C THR A 82 -0.44 -12.06 5.39
N PHE A 83 0.62 -12.47 6.06
CA PHE A 83 0.54 -13.56 7.04
C PHE A 83 1.54 -13.37 8.17
N VAL A 84 1.27 -14.02 9.30
CA VAL A 84 2.17 -13.99 10.45
C VAL A 84 3.15 -15.15 10.36
N ARG A 85 4.44 -14.84 10.47
CA ARG A 85 5.51 -15.82 10.61
C ARG A 85 6.46 -15.38 11.72
N ASP A 86 6.76 -16.28 12.64
CA ASP A 86 7.71 -16.03 13.73
C ASP A 86 7.41 -14.77 14.57
N GLY A 87 6.12 -14.39 14.66
CA GLY A 87 5.65 -13.20 15.40
C GLY A 87 5.69 -11.90 14.60
N GLU A 88 6.00 -11.97 13.31
CA GLU A 88 6.15 -10.81 12.43
C GLU A 88 5.16 -10.88 11.25
N THR A 89 4.69 -9.72 10.80
CA THR A 89 3.88 -9.61 9.59
C THR A 89 4.78 -9.70 8.37
N ILE A 90 4.51 -10.69 7.52
CA ILE A 90 5.15 -10.87 6.22
C ILE A 90 4.16 -10.41 5.15
N ILE A 91 4.66 -9.60 4.21
CA ILE A 91 3.87 -9.02 3.12
C ILE A 91 4.32 -9.69 1.81
N LEU A 92 3.38 -10.33 1.13
CA LEU A 92 3.58 -10.99 -0.14
C LEU A 92 2.95 -10.12 -1.23
N ALA A 93 3.77 -9.47 -2.06
CA ALA A 93 3.28 -8.66 -3.17
C ALA A 93 3.60 -9.34 -4.50
N SER A 94 2.56 -9.67 -5.28
CA SER A 94 2.74 -10.28 -6.60
C SER A 94 2.74 -9.20 -7.68
N ASP A 95 3.80 -9.19 -8.47
CA ASP A 95 4.04 -8.33 -9.61
C ASP A 95 3.88 -9.11 -10.92
N ARG A 96 3.25 -8.50 -11.92
CA ARG A 96 2.97 -9.15 -13.22
C ARG A 96 4.20 -9.30 -14.10
N ASP A 97 5.20 -8.47 -13.91
CA ASP A 97 6.46 -8.47 -14.66
C ASP A 97 7.53 -9.32 -13.95
N TYR A 98 7.57 -9.28 -12.62
CA TYR A 98 8.68 -9.85 -11.83
C TYR A 98 8.28 -10.99 -10.87
N GLY A 99 6.99 -11.29 -10.71
CA GLY A 99 6.52 -12.35 -9.82
C GLY A 99 6.47 -11.92 -8.35
N LEU A 100 6.91 -12.77 -7.42
CA LEU A 100 6.69 -12.56 -5.98
C LEU A 100 7.80 -11.73 -5.33
N PHE A 101 7.40 -10.64 -4.67
CA PHE A 101 8.21 -9.90 -3.71
C PHE A 101 7.77 -10.25 -2.29
N ILE A 102 8.75 -10.38 -1.40
CA ILE A 102 8.52 -10.63 0.02
C ILE A 102 9.10 -9.47 0.80
N PHE A 103 8.26 -8.77 1.54
CA PHE A 103 8.66 -7.69 2.41
C PHE A 103 8.39 -8.05 3.87
N GLN A 104 9.13 -7.37 4.74
CA GLN A 104 8.91 -7.36 6.16
C GLN A 104 8.74 -5.90 6.57
N ASP A 105 7.66 -5.63 7.32
CA ASP A 105 7.48 -4.31 7.95
C ASP A 105 8.41 -4.23 9.17
N PRO A 106 9.29 -3.22 9.26
CA PRO A 106 10.25 -3.09 10.36
C PRO A 106 9.62 -2.76 11.72
#